data_AF-A0A1G7RZR8-F1
#
_entry.id   AF-A0A1G7RZR8-F1
#
_cell.length_a   1.000
_cell.length_b   1.000
_cell.length_c   1.000
_cell.angle_alpha   90.00
_cell.angle_beta   90.00
_cell.angle_gamma   90.00
#
_symmetry.space_group_name_H-M   'P 1'
#
loop_
_entity.id
_entity.type
_entity.pdbx_description
1 polymer ?
#
loop_
_entity_poly.entity_id
_entity_poly.type
_entity_poly.pdbx_seq_one_letter_code
_entity_poly.pdbx_strand_id
1 'polypeptide(L)' 'MILLTENIRNVSLSNGLVRVETIATSADGQETTTGEIVIPATQYGAVVEALRRSGEQLQQRVQDQQGETGGETA' A
#
# COMPACT_ATOMS: atom_id res chain seq x y z
N MET A 1 18.83 -6.12 -5.92
CA MET A 1 18.26 -4.96 -5.22
C MET A 1 17.45 -5.49 -4.05
N ILE A 2 17.79 -5.11 -2.82
CA ILE A 2 17.00 -5.48 -1.63
C ILE A 2 16.01 -4.33 -1.39
N LEU A 3 14.73 -4.61 -1.63
CA LEU A 3 13.62 -3.68 -1.39
C LEU A 3 13.26 -3.74 0.10
N LEU A 4 13.32 -2.61 0.81
CA LEU A 4 12.94 -2.56 2.22
C LEU A 4 11.44 -2.29 2.37
N THR A 5 10.92 -1.33 1.59
CA THR A 5 9.50 -0.97 1.60
C THR A 5 9.10 -0.26 0.30
N GLU A 6 7.82 -0.35 -0.02
CA GLU A 6 7.15 0.38 -1.10
C GLU A 6 6.24 1.44 -0.48
N ASN A 7 6.23 2.66 -0.99
CA ASN A 7 5.41 3.76 -0.47
C ASN A 7 4.76 4.57 -1.58
N ILE A 8 3.68 5.27 -1.23
CA ILE A 8 3.13 6.36 -2.06
C ILE A 8 3.93 7.62 -1.76
N ARG A 9 4.55 8.21 -2.79
CA ARG A 9 5.30 9.47 -2.66
C ARG A 9 4.38 10.67 -2.81
N ASN A 10 3.59 10.67 -3.87
CA ASN A 10 2.86 11.85 -4.30
C ASN A 10 1.50 11.45 -4.88
N VAL A 11 0.50 12.29 -4.63
CA VAL A 11 -0.82 12.19 -5.26
C VAL A 11 -1.14 13.55 -5.87
N SER A 12 -1.32 13.58 -7.19
CA SER A 12 -1.57 14.81 -7.93
C SER A 12 -2.80 14.68 -8.83
N LEU A 13 -3.49 15.79 -9.08
CA LEU A 13 -4.64 15.85 -10.00
C LEU A 13 -4.28 16.74 -11.19
N SER A 14 -4.42 16.21 -12.40
CA SER A 14 -4.25 16.98 -13.63
C SER A 14 -5.15 16.42 -14.73
N ASN A 15 -5.80 17.29 -15.50
CA ASN A 15 -6.67 16.91 -16.63
C ASN A 15 -7.74 15.86 -16.29
N GLY A 16 -8.32 15.93 -15.08
CA GLY A 16 -9.35 14.99 -14.62
C GLY A 16 -8.83 13.61 -14.21
N LEU A 17 -7.51 13.42 -14.14
CA LEU A 17 -6.86 12.19 -13.69
C LEU A 17 -6.07 12.44 -12.41
N VAL A 18 -6.26 11.57 -11.42
CA VAL A 18 -5.42 11.49 -10.24
C VAL A 18 -4.27 10.54 -10.54
N ARG A 19 -3.04 10.99 -10.33
CA ARG A 19 -1.81 10.20 -10.47
C ARG A 19 -1.21 9.98 -9.08
N VAL A 20 -1.10 8.72 -8.70
CA VAL A 20 -0.45 8.26 -7.47
C VAL A 20 0.92 7.70 -7.86
N GLU A 21 2.00 8.36 -7.45
CA GLU A 21 3.36 7.89 -7.69
C GLU A 21 3.82 6.97 -6.55
N THR A 22 4.39 5.82 -6.90
CA THR A 22 4.98 4.88 -5.94
C THR A 22 6.50 4.94 -5.98
N ILE A 23 7.12 4.77 -4.82
CA ILE A 23 8.56 4.70 -4.65
C ILE A 23 8.95 3.44 -3.88
N ALA A 24 10.11 2.91 -4.20
CA ALA A 24 10.84 1.92 -3.42
C ALA A 24 11.88 2.64 -2.56
N THR A 25 12.02 2.23 -1.30
CA THR A 25 13.20 2.55 -0.49
C THR A 25 14.09 1.32 -0.38
N SER A 26 15.34 1.42 -0.84
CA SER A 26 16.33 0.35 -0.69
C SER A 26 16.95 0.33 0.71
N ALA A 27 17.69 -0.75 1.01
CA ALA A 27 18.32 -0.94 2.33
C ALA A 27 19.35 0.14 2.71
N ASP A 28 19.89 0.87 1.73
CA ASP A 28 20.78 2.03 1.91
C ASP A 28 20.04 3.36 2.06
N GLY A 29 18.70 3.34 2.07
CA GLY A 29 17.85 4.51 2.21
C GLY A 29 17.61 5.29 0.92
N GLN A 30 18.12 4.83 -0.22
CA GLN A 30 17.85 5.50 -1.51
C GLN A 30 16.41 5.24 -1.95
N GLU A 31 15.75 6.28 -2.45
CA GLU A 31 14.38 6.22 -2.96
C GLU A 31 14.39 6.22 -4.49
N THR A 32 13.65 5.30 -5.10
CA THR A 32 13.52 5.21 -6.57
C THR A 32 12.05 5.10 -6.93
N THR A 33 11.59 5.90 -7.90
CA THR A 33 10.23 5.76 -8.44
C THR A 33 10.06 4.39 -9.08
N THR A 34 9.06 3.65 -8.61
CA THR A 34 8.77 2.29 -9.07
C THR A 34 7.59 2.23 -10.02
N GLY A 35 6.69 3.19 -9.96
CA GLY A 35 5.51 3.18 -10.81
C GLY A 35 4.51 4.27 -10.50
N GLU A 36 3.36 4.14 -11.15
CA GLU A 36 2.25 5.05 -11.02
C GLU A 36 0.92 4.33 -11.15
N ILE A 37 -0.08 4.82 -10.41
CA ILE A 37 -1.48 4.44 -10.56
C ILE A 37 -2.23 5.67 -11.09
N VAL A 38 -2.90 5.51 -12.22
CA VAL A 38 -3.71 6.57 -12.84
C VAL A 38 -5.18 6.26 -12.62
N ILE A 39 -5.90 7.18 -11.98
CA ILE A 39 -7.28 6.99 -11.56
C ILE A 39 -8.13 8.16 -12.09
N PRO A 40 -9.26 7.93 -12.77
CA PRO A 40 -10.20 9.00 -13.08
C PRO A 40 -10.64 9.73 -11.80
N ALA A 41 -10.64 11.06 -11.81
CA ALA A 41 -10.95 11.85 -10.60
C ALA A 41 -12.32 11.52 -10.00
N THR A 42 -13.30 11.18 -10.84
CA THR A 42 -14.66 10.77 -10.42
C THR A 42 -14.69 9.42 -9.69
N GLN A 43 -13.65 8.60 -9.83
CA GLN A 43 -13.55 7.27 -9.22
C GLN A 43 -12.55 7.21 -8.06
N TYR A 44 -11.76 8.28 -7.85
CA TYR A 44 -10.68 8.28 -6.86
C TYR A 44 -11.13 7.88 -5.46
N GLY A 45 -12.23 8.45 -4.96
CA GLY A 45 -12.77 8.12 -3.64
C GLY A 45 -13.13 6.64 -3.49
N ALA A 46 -13.72 6.03 -4.53
CA ALA A 46 -14.08 4.62 -4.52
C ALA A 46 -12.83 3.71 -4.48
N VAL A 47 -11.77 4.08 -5.20
CA VAL A 47 -10.50 3.33 -5.20
C VAL A 47 -9.82 3.40 -3.83
N VAL A 48 -9.76 4.58 -3.22
CA VAL A 48 -9.17 4.74 -1.87
C VAL A 48 -9.94 3.94 -0.82
N GLU A 49 -11.27 3.95 -0.87
CA GLU A 49 -12.10 3.17 0.04
C GLU A 49 -11.90 1.66 -0.13
N ALA A 50 -11.77 1.18 -1.37
CA ALA A 50 -11.47 -0.22 -1.64
C ALA A 50 -10.11 -0.63 -1.05
N LEU A 51 -9.06 0.17 -1.23
CA LEU A 51 -7.73 -0.07 -0.66
C LEU A 51 -7.78 -0.11 0.89
N ARG A 52 -8.50 0.83 1.50
CA ARG A 52 -8.70 0.88 2.96
C ARG A 52 -9.32 -0.41 3.49
N ARG A 53 -10.42 -0.85 2.87
CA ARG A 53 -11.12 -2.11 3.25
C ARG A 53 -10.23 -3.33 3.08
N SER A 54 -9.46 -3.39 2.00
CA SER A 54 -8.50 -4.48 1.79
C SER A 54 -7.42 -4.50 2.89
N GLY A 55 -6.94 -3.32 3.31
CA GLY A 55 -6.00 -3.19 4.42
C GLY A 55 -6.56 -3.75 5.73
N GLU A 56 -7.80 -3.39 6.09
CA GLU A 56 -8.48 -3.90 7.29
C GLU A 56 -8.63 -5.43 7.27
N GLN A 57 -9.03 -5.99 6.12
CA GLN A 57 -9.17 -7.43 5.94
C GLN A 57 -7.83 -8.17 6.07
N LEU A 58 -6.76 -7.60 5.53
CA LEU A 58 -5.41 -8.17 5.66
C LEU A 58 -4.92 -8.10 7.09
N GLN A 59 -5.16 -6.98 7.78
CA GLN A 59 -4.77 -6.81 9.18
C GLN A 59 -5.44 -7.84 10.09
N GLN A 60 -6.72 -8.16 9.84
CA GLN A 60 -7.42 -9.22 10.58
C GLN A 60 -6.71 -10.58 10.41
N ARG A 61 -6.39 -10.97 9.16
CA ARG A 61 -5.71 -12.24 8.88
C ARG A 61 -4.33 -12.35 9.54
N VAL A 62 -3.58 -11.24 9.58
CA VAL A 62 -2.27 -11.19 10.23
C VAL A 62 -2.39 -11.40 11.75
N GLN A 63 -3.41 -10.83 12.37
CA GLN A 63 -3.68 -11.02 13.81
C GLN A 63 -4.10 -12.45 14.12
N ASP A 64 -4.99 -13.02 13.31
CA ASP A 64 -5.47 -14.40 13.48
C ASP A 64 -4.29 -15.40 13.44
N GLN A 65 -3.36 -15.23 12.50
CA GLN A 65 -2.14 -16.06 12.38
C GLN A 65 -1.19 -15.92 13.59
N GLN A 66 -1.10 -14.73 14.18
CA GLN A 66 -0.26 -14.50 15.37
C GLN A 66 -0.88 -15.10 16.63
N GLY A 67 -2.21 -15.17 16.72
CA GLY A 67 -2.93 -15.79 17.84
C GLY A 67 -2.82 -17.32 17.88
N GLU A 68 -2.73 -17.98 16.72
CA GLU A 68 -2.65 -19.46 16.64
C GLU A 68 -1.25 -20.03 16.99
N THR A 69 -0.18 -19.23 16.93
CA THR A 69 1.19 -19.71 17.20
C THR A 69 1.52 -19.76 18.70
N GLY A 70 0.66 -19.23 19.58
CA GLY A 70 0.88 -19.17 21.03
C GLY A 70 0.19 -20.26 21.86
N GLY A 71 -0.50 -21.22 21.24
CA GLY A 71 -1.43 -22.13 21.92
C GLY A 71 -0.98 -23.59 22.12
N GLU A 72 0.18 -24.03 21.62
CA GLU A 72 0.60 -25.44 21.65
C GLU A 72 1.89 -25.67 22.46
N THR A 73 1.90 -25.28 23.75
CA THR A 73 2.74 -25.89 24.79
C THR A 73 2.15 -25.61 26.17
N ALA A 74 1.25 -26.46 26.66
CA ALA A 74 0.92 -26.58 28.08
C ALA A 74 0.40 -27.99 28.38
#